data_AF-A0A524DSC7-F1
#
_entry.id   AF-A0A524DSC7-F1
#
_cell.length_a   1.000
_cell.length_b   1.000
_cell.length_c   1.000
_cell.angle_alpha   90.00
_cell.angle_beta   90.00
_cell.angle_gamma   90.00
#
_symmetry.space_group_name_H-M   'P 1'
#
loop_
_entity.id
_entity.type
_entity.pdbx_description
1 polymer ?
#
loop_
_entity_poly.entity_id
_entity_poly.type
_entity_poly.pdbx_seq_one_letter_code
_entity_poly.pdbx_strand_id
1 'polypeptide(L)'
;MDNRIYILDVTNRDGVQTSRLGLAKLEKTVINILLNQMGVFQSELGFPTTNHETNYINANLELAEMKVIYPMRLEGWIRAIESDVEKAVELTRVKHLNLSISTSNQMINGKFQGKYDKEDIIKVMVDAVKRAKELGIKTIGVNAEDASRTGMDYLIKFALAARKAGADRIRYCDTLGYENPFRIHFRCKDLTKAVDLPIELHTHNDLGMAVACAVTGAKGVIEEGQDAYINTTV
;
A
#
# COMPACT_ATOMS: atom_id res chain seq x y z
N MET A 1 21.30 -14.67 1.20
CA MET A 1 20.59 -13.47 1.70
C MET A 1 19.25 -13.96 2.18
N ASP A 2 18.91 -13.73 3.45
CA ASP A 2 17.63 -14.17 4.03
C ASP A 2 16.58 -13.08 3.83
N ASN A 3 16.13 -12.89 2.58
CA ASN A 3 15.00 -12.02 2.29
C ASN A 3 13.72 -12.65 2.84
N ARG A 4 12.77 -11.82 3.25
CA ARG A 4 11.51 -12.25 3.86
C ARG A 4 10.31 -11.87 2.99
N ILE A 5 9.27 -12.69 3.11
CA ILE A 5 7.94 -12.38 2.59
C ILE A 5 7.06 -12.04 3.79
N TYR A 6 6.53 -10.82 3.82
CA TYR A 6 5.62 -10.36 4.86
C TYR A 6 4.18 -10.39 4.37
N ILE A 7 3.26 -10.81 5.24
CA ILE A 7 1.83 -10.73 4.98
C ILE A 7 1.31 -9.41 5.53
N LEU A 8 0.67 -8.61 4.67
CA LEU A 8 0.03 -7.35 5.01
C LEU A 8 -1.46 -7.46 4.73
N ASP A 9 -2.28 -7.52 5.76
CA ASP A 9 -3.71 -7.69 5.59
C ASP A 9 -4.41 -6.34 5.36
N VAL A 10 -5.32 -6.30 4.39
CA VAL A 10 -6.09 -5.11 4.02
C VAL A 10 -7.59 -5.31 4.21
N THR A 11 -8.03 -6.30 5.00
CA THR A 11 -9.46 -6.60 5.25
C THR A 11 -10.21 -5.37 5.77
N ASN A 12 -9.61 -4.66 6.72
CA ASN A 12 -10.21 -3.49 7.37
C ASN A 12 -10.19 -2.21 6.53
N ARG A 13 -9.53 -2.21 5.37
CA ARG A 13 -9.49 -1.07 4.43
C ARG A 13 -10.11 -1.43 3.08
N ASP A 14 -9.52 -2.39 2.36
CA ASP A 14 -9.96 -2.82 1.03
C ASP A 14 -11.17 -3.76 1.12
N GLY A 15 -11.12 -4.72 2.05
CA GLY A 15 -12.18 -5.71 2.23
C GLY A 15 -13.55 -5.07 2.49
N VAL A 16 -13.58 -4.03 3.34
CA VAL A 16 -14.79 -3.24 3.63
C VAL A 16 -15.33 -2.41 2.46
N GLN A 17 -14.61 -2.31 1.33
CA GLN A 17 -15.11 -1.71 0.09
C GLN A 17 -15.93 -2.69 -0.75
N THR A 18 -16.00 -3.97 -0.35
CA THR A 18 -16.85 -4.99 -0.98
C THR A 18 -18.31 -4.56 -0.90
N SER A 19 -19.02 -4.67 -2.04
CA SER A 19 -20.44 -4.30 -2.11
C SER A 19 -21.25 -5.04 -1.05
N ARG A 20 -22.07 -4.29 -0.31
CA ARG A 20 -22.94 -4.77 0.79
C ARG A 20 -22.19 -5.33 2.01
N LEU A 21 -20.88 -5.08 2.11
CA LEU A 21 -20.14 -5.34 3.34
C LEU A 21 -20.02 -4.04 4.14
N GLY A 22 -20.41 -4.09 5.41
CA GLY A 22 -20.20 -3.00 6.35
C GLY A 22 -19.83 -3.60 7.69
N LEU A 23 -18.60 -3.38 8.13
CA LEU A 23 -18.13 -3.85 9.43
C LEU A 23 -18.33 -2.77 10.48
N ALA A 24 -18.94 -3.15 11.60
CA ALA A 24 -18.98 -2.33 12.79
C ALA A 24 -17.55 -2.09 13.30
N LYS A 25 -17.33 -0.93 13.93
CA LYS A 25 -15.98 -0.56 14.41
C LYS A 25 -15.42 -1.57 15.42
N LEU A 26 -16.27 -2.21 16.21
CA LEU A 26 -15.85 -3.28 17.12
C LEU A 26 -15.41 -4.54 16.35
N GLU A 27 -16.13 -4.94 15.31
CA GLU A 27 -15.75 -6.09 14.46
C GLU A 27 -14.40 -5.85 13.80
N LYS A 28 -14.17 -4.64 13.27
CA LYS A 28 -12.86 -4.25 12.71
C LYS A 28 -11.73 -4.40 13.74
N THR A 29 -11.95 -3.99 14.99
CA THR A 29 -10.98 -4.14 16.09
C THR A 29 -10.71 -5.62 16.41
N VAL A 30 -11.77 -6.44 16.48
CA VAL A 30 -11.64 -7.89 16.71
C VAL A 30 -10.82 -8.54 15.59
N ILE A 31 -11.06 -8.16 14.33
CA ILE A 31 -10.26 -8.63 13.19
C ILE A 31 -8.77 -8.28 13.38
N ASN A 32 -8.42 -7.05 13.77
CA ASN A 32 -7.01 -6.70 14.00
C ASN A 32 -6.35 -7.55 15.11
N ILE A 33 -7.10 -7.88 16.18
CA ILE A 33 -6.60 -8.76 17.24
C ILE A 33 -6.35 -10.18 16.70
N LEU A 34 -7.30 -10.72 15.91
CA LEU A 34 -7.17 -12.06 15.31
C LEU A 34 -6.02 -12.12 14.30
N LEU A 35 -5.89 -11.13 13.42
CA LEU A 35 -4.77 -11.02 12.47
C LEU A 35 -3.43 -10.99 13.21
N ASN A 36 -3.34 -10.24 14.31
CA ASN A 36 -2.14 -10.22 15.14
C ASN A 36 -1.82 -11.59 15.75
N GLN A 37 -2.83 -12.31 16.26
CA GLN A 37 -2.65 -13.67 16.79
C GLN A 37 -2.22 -14.67 15.71
N MET A 38 -2.68 -14.50 14.48
CA MET A 38 -2.27 -15.30 13.32
C MET A 38 -0.81 -15.03 12.89
N GLY A 39 -0.18 -13.97 13.39
CA GLY A 39 1.19 -13.60 13.03
C GLY A 39 1.29 -12.76 11.76
N VAL A 40 0.20 -12.10 11.34
CA VAL A 40 0.24 -11.12 10.25
C VAL A 40 1.21 -9.99 10.62
N PHE A 41 2.05 -9.58 9.67
CA PHE A 41 3.09 -8.59 9.94
C PHE A 41 2.52 -7.18 10.11
N GLN A 42 1.53 -6.83 9.29
CA GLN A 42 0.93 -5.50 9.27
C GLN A 42 -0.53 -5.56 8.80
N SER A 43 -1.37 -4.70 9.37
CA SER A 43 -2.77 -4.52 8.95
C SER A 43 -2.98 -3.08 8.50
N GLU A 44 -3.58 -2.91 7.33
CA GLU A 44 -4.08 -1.63 6.83
C GLU A 44 -5.46 -1.38 7.45
N LEU A 45 -5.51 -0.58 8.51
CA LEU A 45 -6.67 -0.56 9.41
C LEU A 45 -7.82 0.35 8.94
N GLY A 46 -7.59 1.22 7.95
CA GLY A 46 -8.61 2.11 7.39
C GLY A 46 -8.04 3.41 6.79
N PHE A 47 -8.91 4.41 6.69
CA PHE A 47 -8.63 5.71 6.06
C PHE A 47 -8.50 6.81 7.14
N PRO A 48 -7.27 7.20 7.57
CA PRO A 48 -7.07 8.17 8.64
C PRO A 48 -7.47 9.61 8.28
N THR A 49 -7.97 9.86 7.07
CA THR A 49 -8.54 11.15 6.63
C THR A 49 -10.05 11.25 6.84
N THR A 50 -10.69 10.18 7.33
CA THR A 50 -12.15 10.05 7.43
C THR A 50 -12.63 10.19 8.88
N ASN A 51 -13.37 11.26 9.17
CA ASN A 51 -13.79 11.61 10.54
C ASN A 51 -14.52 10.49 11.29
N HIS A 52 -15.37 9.71 10.61
CA HIS A 52 -16.12 8.63 11.27
C HIS A 52 -15.27 7.37 11.54
N GLU A 53 -14.03 7.30 11.02
CA GLU A 53 -13.07 6.25 11.33
C GLU A 53 -12.11 6.66 12.45
N THR A 54 -11.98 7.97 12.75
CA THR A 54 -10.98 8.54 13.66
C THR A 54 -10.96 7.85 15.03
N ASN A 55 -12.11 7.71 15.71
CA ASN A 55 -12.16 7.07 17.04
C ASN A 55 -11.73 5.60 16.99
N TYR A 56 -12.14 4.88 15.95
CA TYR A 56 -11.77 3.48 15.76
C TYR A 56 -10.26 3.32 15.50
N ILE A 57 -9.69 4.15 14.63
CA ILE A 57 -8.25 4.14 14.32
C ILE A 57 -7.46 4.46 15.57
N ASN A 58 -7.80 5.55 16.27
CA ASN A 58 -7.09 5.96 17.49
C ASN A 58 -7.20 4.93 18.62
N ALA A 59 -8.33 4.25 18.76
CA ALA A 59 -8.49 3.16 19.73
C ALA A 59 -7.59 1.95 19.39
N ASN A 60 -7.51 1.54 18.12
CA ASN A 60 -6.65 0.42 17.72
C ASN A 60 -5.15 0.77 17.86
N LEU A 61 -4.78 2.02 17.57
CA LEU A 61 -3.42 2.50 17.80
C LEU A 61 -3.06 2.50 19.30
N GLU A 62 -4.01 2.82 20.18
CA GLU A 62 -3.82 2.71 21.64
C GLU A 62 -3.65 1.26 22.09
N LEU A 63 -4.46 0.35 21.56
CA LEU A 63 -4.31 -1.08 21.82
C LEU A 63 -2.93 -1.62 21.38
N ALA A 64 -2.39 -1.10 20.28
CA ALA A 64 -1.02 -1.41 19.86
C ALA A 64 0.03 -0.84 20.83
N GLU A 65 -0.14 0.38 21.33
CA GLU A 65 0.74 0.97 22.35
C GLU A 65 0.70 0.20 23.68
N MET A 66 -0.47 -0.31 24.06
CA MET A 66 -0.68 -1.20 25.21
C MET A 66 -0.19 -2.64 24.98
N LYS A 67 0.32 -2.94 23.78
CA LYS A 67 0.78 -4.28 23.36
C LYS A 67 -0.31 -5.36 23.31
N VAL A 68 -1.58 -4.97 23.18
CA VAL A 68 -2.69 -5.88 22.91
C VAL A 68 -2.66 -6.33 21.44
N ILE A 69 -2.36 -5.40 20.54
CA ILE A 69 -2.11 -5.68 19.11
C ILE A 69 -0.60 -5.54 18.89
N TYR A 70 0.14 -6.62 19.16
CA TYR A 70 1.60 -6.70 19.02
C TYR A 70 2.03 -8.15 18.69
N PRO A 71 2.99 -8.37 17.78
CA PRO A 71 3.91 -7.41 17.15
C PRO A 71 3.42 -6.78 15.84
N MET A 72 2.17 -7.05 15.41
CA MET A 72 1.63 -6.54 14.15
C MET A 72 1.61 -5.01 14.10
N ARG A 73 1.99 -4.44 12.96
CA ARG A 73 1.91 -2.99 12.70
C ARG A 73 0.52 -2.59 12.23
N LEU A 74 0.12 -1.36 12.53
CA LEU A 74 -1.13 -0.76 12.04
C LEU A 74 -0.80 0.41 11.11
N GLU A 75 -1.28 0.33 9.87
CA GLU A 75 -1.04 1.31 8.81
C GLU A 75 -2.33 1.94 8.32
N GLY A 76 -2.32 3.26 8.07
CA GLY A 76 -3.40 3.95 7.39
C GLY A 76 -3.15 4.07 5.89
N TRP A 77 -4.21 4.03 5.09
CA TRP A 77 -4.14 4.28 3.65
C TRP A 77 -4.69 5.67 3.33
N ILE A 78 -3.97 6.45 2.53
CA ILE A 78 -4.40 7.79 2.10
C ILE A 78 -4.02 8.06 0.63
N ARG A 79 -4.61 9.13 0.06
CA ARG A 79 -4.14 9.64 -1.22
C ARG A 79 -2.76 10.26 -1.06
N ALA A 80 -1.91 10.15 -2.07
CA ALA A 80 -0.57 10.75 -2.07
C ALA A 80 -0.62 12.26 -2.35
N ILE A 81 -1.26 13.02 -1.47
CA ILE A 81 -1.29 14.49 -1.50
C ILE A 81 -0.96 15.03 -0.10
N GLU A 82 -0.24 16.15 -0.02
CA GLU A 82 0.22 16.71 1.26
C GLU A 82 -0.92 16.97 2.25
N SER A 83 -2.05 17.50 1.78
CA SER A 83 -3.20 17.80 2.63
C SER A 83 -3.84 16.57 3.27
N ASP A 84 -3.79 15.40 2.62
CA ASP A 84 -4.27 14.15 3.20
C ASP A 84 -3.28 13.61 4.26
N VAL A 85 -1.98 13.83 4.07
CA VAL A 85 -0.96 13.48 5.07
C VAL A 85 -1.16 14.32 6.32
N GLU A 86 -1.29 15.64 6.17
CA GLU A 86 -1.54 16.57 7.28
C GLU A 86 -2.81 16.21 8.03
N LYS A 87 -3.90 15.98 7.29
CA LYS A 87 -5.17 15.58 7.87
C LYS A 87 -5.10 14.25 8.61
N ALA A 88 -4.34 13.28 8.08
CA ALA A 88 -4.18 11.97 8.73
C ALA A 88 -3.50 12.08 10.10
N VAL A 89 -2.46 12.91 10.21
CA VAL A 89 -1.74 13.12 11.48
C VAL A 89 -2.49 14.07 12.44
N GLU A 90 -3.31 14.98 11.92
CA GLU A 90 -4.18 15.83 12.74
C GLU A 90 -5.29 15.01 13.40
N LEU A 91 -5.94 14.14 12.63
CA LEU A 91 -7.06 13.35 13.12
C LEU A 91 -6.61 12.12 13.92
N THR A 92 -5.44 11.56 13.61
CA THR A 92 -5.05 10.25 14.16
C THR A 92 -3.59 10.17 14.60
N ARG A 93 -3.29 9.23 15.50
CA ARG A 93 -1.93 8.93 15.98
C ARG A 93 -1.14 8.00 15.05
N VAL A 94 -1.47 7.98 13.76
CA VAL A 94 -0.93 7.00 12.80
C VAL A 94 0.58 7.16 12.64
N LYS A 95 1.31 6.02 12.62
CA LYS A 95 2.79 6.00 12.50
C LYS A 95 3.27 5.36 11.20
N HIS A 96 2.38 4.69 10.47
CA HIS A 96 2.67 3.97 9.24
C HIS A 96 1.62 4.36 8.20
N LEU A 97 2.03 4.77 7.00
CA LEU A 97 1.11 5.19 5.94
C LEU A 97 1.44 4.54 4.60
N ASN A 98 0.39 4.21 3.85
CA ASN A 98 0.50 3.92 2.42
C ASN A 98 -0.14 5.05 1.62
N LEU A 99 0.64 5.66 0.73
CA LEU A 99 0.26 6.81 -0.09
C LEU A 99 -0.06 6.36 -1.50
N SER A 100 -1.28 6.60 -1.97
CA SER A 100 -1.75 6.10 -3.27
C SER A 100 -1.99 7.19 -4.31
N ILE A 101 -1.49 6.95 -5.53
CA ILE A 101 -1.78 7.76 -6.71
C ILE A 101 -1.74 6.90 -7.98
N SER A 102 -2.56 7.25 -8.98
CA SER A 102 -2.64 6.51 -10.24
C SER A 102 -1.43 6.74 -11.13
N THR A 103 -0.88 5.68 -11.70
CA THR A 103 0.31 5.76 -12.57
C THR A 103 0.03 5.39 -14.04
N SER A 104 -1.09 4.76 -14.36
CA SER A 104 -1.42 4.42 -15.75
C SER A 104 -1.93 5.63 -16.52
N ASN A 105 -1.66 5.68 -17.83
CA ASN A 105 -2.18 6.75 -18.70
C ASN A 105 -3.70 6.81 -18.65
N GLN A 106 -4.38 5.66 -18.61
CA GLN A 106 -5.84 5.58 -18.62
C GLN A 106 -6.42 6.22 -17.36
N MET A 107 -5.85 5.92 -16.19
CA MET A 107 -6.32 6.51 -14.93
C MET A 107 -5.91 7.97 -14.79
N ILE A 108 -4.70 8.36 -15.17
CA ILE A 108 -4.26 9.75 -15.11
C ILE A 108 -5.18 10.62 -15.96
N ASN A 109 -5.41 10.22 -17.22
CA ASN A 109 -6.29 10.95 -18.13
C ASN A 109 -7.75 10.94 -17.66
N GLY A 110 -8.26 9.80 -17.18
CA GLY A 110 -9.65 9.67 -16.74
C GLY A 110 -9.97 10.42 -15.46
N LYS A 111 -9.10 10.33 -14.44
CA LYS A 111 -9.31 10.94 -13.12
C LYS A 111 -9.01 12.43 -13.11
N PHE A 112 -7.95 12.85 -13.79
CA PHE A 112 -7.47 14.22 -13.75
C PHE A 112 -7.88 15.04 -14.97
N GLN A 113 -8.44 14.42 -16.01
CA GLN A 113 -9.01 15.09 -17.19
C GLN A 113 -8.04 16.10 -17.81
N GLY A 114 -6.75 15.74 -17.89
CA GLY A 114 -5.69 16.58 -18.44
C GLY A 114 -5.10 17.64 -17.49
N LYS A 115 -5.55 17.70 -16.23
CA LYS A 115 -4.99 18.63 -15.23
C LYS A 115 -3.59 18.26 -14.73
N TYR A 116 -3.26 16.98 -14.81
CA TYR A 116 -1.98 16.45 -14.35
C TYR A 116 -1.40 15.54 -15.41
N ASP A 117 -0.12 15.74 -15.70
CA ASP A 117 0.69 14.82 -16.49
C ASP A 117 1.51 13.87 -15.59
N LYS A 118 2.33 13.02 -16.21
CA LYS A 118 3.19 12.06 -15.52
C LYS A 118 4.20 12.71 -14.57
N GLU A 119 4.76 13.85 -14.94
CA GLU A 119 5.73 14.55 -14.10
C GLU A 119 5.03 15.20 -12.92
N ASP A 120 3.82 15.72 -13.11
CA ASP A 120 3.02 16.25 -12.02
C ASP A 120 2.66 15.16 -11.00
N ILE A 121 2.28 13.97 -11.46
CA ILE A 121 1.98 12.82 -10.59
C ILE A 121 3.21 12.46 -9.73
N ILE A 122 4.40 12.43 -10.32
CA ILE A 122 5.64 12.20 -9.58
C ILE A 122 5.85 13.31 -8.55
N LYS A 123 5.69 14.59 -8.94
CA LYS A 123 5.88 15.73 -8.05
C LYS A 123 4.94 15.66 -6.84
N VAL A 124 3.64 15.49 -7.09
CA VAL A 124 2.61 15.41 -6.05
C VAL A 124 2.88 14.27 -5.07
N MET A 125 3.27 13.10 -5.59
CA MET A 125 3.66 11.97 -4.74
C MET A 125 4.91 12.26 -3.91
N VAL A 126 5.96 12.85 -4.52
CA VAL A 126 7.21 13.19 -3.83
C VAL A 126 6.96 14.18 -2.70
N ASP A 127 6.14 15.20 -2.95
CA ASP A 127 5.79 16.22 -1.96
C ASP A 127 5.03 15.57 -0.78
N ALA A 128 4.08 14.68 -1.05
CA ALA A 128 3.37 13.92 -0.01
C ALA A 128 4.29 13.00 0.81
N VAL A 129 5.23 12.29 0.18
CA VAL A 129 6.20 11.44 0.88
C VAL A 129 7.09 12.27 1.79
N LYS A 130 7.64 13.39 1.29
CA LYS A 130 8.48 14.30 2.09
C LYS A 130 7.70 14.85 3.27
N ARG A 131 6.47 15.30 3.04
CA ARG A 131 5.60 15.82 4.09
C ARG A 131 5.32 14.77 5.18
N ALA A 132 5.11 13.52 4.79
CA ALA A 132 4.94 12.42 5.74
C ALA A 132 6.21 12.18 6.58
N LYS A 133 7.41 12.28 5.99
CA LYS A 133 8.68 12.20 6.74
C LYS A 133 8.83 13.34 7.73
N GLU A 134 8.53 14.58 7.32
CA GLU A 134 8.58 15.77 8.18
C GLU A 134 7.64 15.67 9.39
N LEU A 135 6.46 15.08 9.18
CA LEU A 135 5.44 14.86 10.21
C LEU A 135 5.70 13.61 11.07
N GLY A 136 6.85 12.94 10.89
CA GLY A 136 7.29 11.85 11.76
C GLY A 136 6.67 10.48 11.45
N ILE A 137 6.12 10.28 10.24
CA ILE A 137 5.68 8.95 9.79
C ILE A 137 6.90 8.03 9.69
N LYS A 138 6.79 6.86 10.35
CA LYS A 138 7.91 5.92 10.53
C LYS A 138 8.17 5.08 9.30
N THR A 139 7.10 4.59 8.66
CA THR A 139 7.22 3.83 7.40
C THR A 139 6.21 4.32 6.38
N ILE A 140 6.64 4.44 5.14
CA ILE A 140 5.85 4.95 4.02
C ILE A 140 5.86 3.92 2.89
N GLY A 141 4.70 3.33 2.60
CA GLY A 141 4.44 2.66 1.33
C GLY A 141 4.01 3.68 0.28
N VAL A 142 4.47 3.52 -0.96
CA VAL A 142 3.95 4.30 -2.10
C VAL A 142 3.25 3.37 -3.06
N ASN A 143 1.93 3.50 -3.15
CA ASN A 143 1.10 2.73 -4.03
C ASN A 143 1.00 3.33 -5.43
N ALA A 144 1.58 2.60 -6.39
CA ALA A 144 1.39 2.82 -7.81
C ALA A 144 0.07 2.16 -8.24
N GLU A 145 -1.03 2.89 -8.11
CA GLU A 145 -2.35 2.39 -8.50
C GLU A 145 -2.36 2.17 -10.03
N ASP A 146 -2.85 0.99 -10.43
CA ASP A 146 -2.85 0.50 -11.81
C ASP A 146 -1.45 0.32 -12.43
N ALA A 147 -0.49 -0.09 -11.58
CA ALA A 147 0.86 -0.45 -11.99
C ALA A 147 0.88 -1.54 -13.07
N SER A 148 -0.08 -2.48 -13.08
CA SER A 148 -0.19 -3.50 -14.14
C SER A 148 -0.46 -2.94 -15.55
N ARG A 149 -0.90 -1.68 -15.67
CA ARG A 149 -1.04 -0.98 -16.96
C ARG A 149 -0.02 0.13 -17.20
N THR A 150 0.85 0.36 -16.23
CA THR A 150 1.85 1.40 -16.31
C THR A 150 3.06 0.90 -17.10
N GLY A 151 3.53 1.69 -18.09
CA GLY A 151 4.75 1.36 -18.84
C GLY A 151 5.96 1.29 -17.91
N MET A 152 6.83 0.29 -18.10
CA MET A 152 7.92 0.00 -17.15
C MET A 152 8.86 1.19 -16.93
N ASP A 153 9.24 1.91 -17.98
CA ASP A 153 10.14 3.07 -17.86
C ASP A 153 9.57 4.15 -16.93
N TYR A 154 8.27 4.43 -17.05
CA TYR A 154 7.61 5.40 -16.18
C TYR A 154 7.40 4.86 -14.76
N LEU A 155 7.06 3.57 -14.62
CA LEU A 155 6.90 2.94 -13.30
C LEU A 155 8.23 2.96 -12.51
N ILE A 156 9.35 2.64 -13.17
CA ILE A 156 10.70 2.71 -12.59
C ILE A 156 11.03 4.15 -12.23
N LYS A 157 10.76 5.12 -13.12
CA LYS A 157 10.98 6.55 -12.82
C LYS A 157 10.19 7.01 -11.58
N PHE A 158 8.92 6.65 -11.49
CA PHE A 158 8.05 6.94 -10.36
C PHE A 158 8.59 6.31 -9.06
N ALA A 159 8.96 5.04 -9.10
CA ALA A 159 9.48 4.29 -7.96
C ALA A 159 10.85 4.83 -7.48
N LEU A 160 11.75 5.20 -8.39
CA LEU A 160 13.03 5.85 -8.05
C LEU A 160 12.81 7.21 -7.39
N ALA A 161 11.83 8.00 -7.86
CA ALA A 161 11.48 9.26 -7.24
C ALA A 161 10.91 9.06 -5.82
N ALA A 162 10.05 8.06 -5.63
CA ALA A 162 9.51 7.68 -4.32
C ALA A 162 10.62 7.25 -3.36
N ARG A 163 11.54 6.37 -3.81
CA ARG A 163 12.73 5.97 -3.03
C ARG A 163 13.55 7.19 -2.61
N LYS A 164 13.85 8.09 -3.56
CA LYS A 164 14.64 9.30 -3.28
C LYS A 164 13.95 10.24 -2.28
N ALA A 165 12.61 10.27 -2.28
CA ALA A 165 11.82 11.05 -1.33
C ALA A 165 11.77 10.42 0.09
N GLY A 166 12.13 9.15 0.22
CA GLY A 166 12.19 8.44 1.49
C GLY A 166 11.09 7.40 1.71
N ALA A 167 10.47 6.90 0.63
CA ALA A 167 9.58 5.74 0.70
C ALA A 167 10.34 4.47 1.11
N ASP A 168 9.71 3.63 1.94
CA ASP A 168 10.28 2.37 2.42
C ASP A 168 9.93 1.18 1.53
N ARG A 169 8.86 1.30 0.72
CA ARG A 169 8.44 0.27 -0.26
C ARG A 169 7.55 0.86 -1.35
N ILE A 170 7.50 0.16 -2.50
CA ILE A 170 6.53 0.44 -3.56
C ILE A 170 5.46 -0.64 -3.57
N ARG A 171 4.18 -0.25 -3.58
CA ARG A 171 3.07 -1.19 -3.85
C ARG A 171 2.78 -1.24 -5.35
N TYR A 172 2.93 -2.42 -5.93
CA TYR A 172 2.52 -2.76 -7.28
C TYR A 172 1.08 -3.29 -7.25
N CYS A 173 0.16 -2.56 -7.89
CA CYS A 173 -1.24 -2.95 -7.99
C CYS A 173 -1.58 -3.56 -9.35
N ASP A 174 -2.17 -4.76 -9.32
CA ASP A 174 -3.00 -5.26 -10.42
C ASP A 174 -4.46 -4.88 -10.19
N THR A 175 -4.79 -3.62 -10.45
CA THR A 175 -6.09 -3.00 -10.13
C THR A 175 -7.27 -3.64 -10.85
N LEU A 176 -7.07 -4.28 -12.00
CA LEU A 176 -8.14 -4.91 -12.79
C LEU A 176 -8.16 -6.45 -12.70
N GLY A 177 -7.24 -7.07 -11.96
CA GLY A 177 -7.21 -8.53 -11.77
C GLY A 177 -6.94 -9.33 -13.03
N TYR A 178 -6.35 -8.70 -14.05
CA TYR A 178 -6.10 -9.27 -15.38
C TYR A 178 -4.61 -9.56 -15.67
N GLU A 179 -3.76 -9.40 -14.64
CA GLU A 179 -2.35 -9.75 -14.71
C GLU A 179 -2.19 -11.28 -14.79
N ASN A 180 -1.04 -11.75 -15.28
CA ASN A 180 -0.72 -13.17 -15.26
C ASN A 180 0.59 -13.46 -14.49
N PRO A 181 0.74 -14.67 -13.94
CA PRO A 181 1.88 -15.00 -13.08
C PRO A 181 3.25 -14.84 -13.73
N PHE A 182 3.36 -15.04 -15.04
CA PHE A 182 4.62 -14.89 -15.78
C PHE A 182 4.99 -13.41 -15.94
N ARG A 183 4.02 -12.57 -16.33
CA ARG A 183 4.27 -11.15 -16.59
C ARG A 183 4.56 -10.40 -15.29
N ILE A 184 3.81 -10.65 -14.21
CA ILE A 184 4.09 -9.99 -12.92
C ILE A 184 5.46 -10.38 -12.36
N HIS A 185 5.90 -11.62 -12.54
CA HIS A 185 7.24 -12.06 -12.13
C HIS A 185 8.32 -11.17 -12.77
N PHE A 186 8.31 -11.04 -14.10
CA PHE A 186 9.30 -10.22 -14.81
C PHE A 186 9.18 -8.73 -14.46
N ARG A 187 7.96 -8.21 -14.36
CA ARG A 187 7.74 -6.80 -14.02
C ARG A 187 8.23 -6.46 -12.61
N CYS A 188 7.95 -7.30 -11.62
CA CYS A 188 8.43 -7.12 -10.25
C CYS A 188 9.94 -7.31 -10.17
N LYS A 189 10.51 -8.27 -10.90
CA LYS A 189 11.96 -8.47 -11.01
C LYS A 189 12.66 -7.22 -11.58
N ASP A 190 12.23 -6.74 -12.74
CA ASP A 190 12.81 -5.56 -13.38
C ASP A 190 12.65 -4.30 -12.52
N LEU A 191 11.48 -4.12 -11.89
CA LEU A 191 11.23 -3.01 -10.97
C LEU A 191 12.17 -3.07 -9.76
N THR A 192 12.29 -4.24 -9.12
CA THR A 192 13.13 -4.44 -7.93
C THR A 192 14.60 -4.20 -8.27
N LYS A 193 15.07 -4.78 -9.37
CA LYS A 193 16.44 -4.60 -9.87
C LYS A 193 16.81 -3.14 -10.12
N ALA A 194 15.87 -2.37 -10.70
CA ALA A 194 16.12 -0.97 -11.03
C ALA A 194 16.04 -0.05 -9.81
N VAL A 195 15.12 -0.33 -8.87
CA VAL A 195 14.79 0.57 -7.77
C VAL A 195 15.54 0.22 -6.50
N ASP A 196 15.90 -1.04 -6.27
CA ASP A 196 16.58 -1.52 -5.06
C ASP A 196 15.83 -1.09 -3.77
N LEU A 197 14.54 -1.46 -3.73
CA LEU A 197 13.60 -1.21 -2.63
C LEU A 197 12.61 -2.39 -2.54
N PRO A 198 12.12 -2.75 -1.34
CA PRO A 198 11.07 -3.75 -1.18
C PRO A 198 9.80 -3.43 -1.98
N ILE A 199 9.14 -4.49 -2.47
CA ILE A 199 7.92 -4.39 -3.25
C ILE A 199 6.75 -5.05 -2.50
N GLU A 200 5.65 -4.34 -2.44
CA GLU A 200 4.37 -4.80 -1.92
C GLU A 200 3.43 -5.16 -3.09
N LEU A 201 2.77 -6.30 -3.01
CA LEU A 201 1.95 -6.84 -4.09
C LEU A 201 0.48 -6.81 -3.70
N HIS A 202 -0.29 -6.12 -4.53
CA HIS A 202 -1.73 -6.02 -4.40
C HIS A 202 -2.37 -6.55 -5.68
N THR A 203 -2.82 -7.80 -5.64
CA THR A 203 -3.31 -8.52 -6.82
C THR A 203 -4.79 -8.82 -6.70
N HIS A 204 -5.59 -8.34 -7.64
CA HIS A 204 -7.02 -8.65 -7.70
C HIS A 204 -7.27 -10.02 -8.34
N ASN A 205 -8.49 -10.53 -8.17
CA ASN A 205 -8.84 -11.92 -8.49
C ASN A 205 -9.88 -12.08 -9.60
N ASP A 206 -10.07 -11.07 -10.45
CA ASP A 206 -11.08 -11.07 -11.53
C ASP A 206 -10.96 -12.29 -12.46
N LEU A 207 -9.74 -12.78 -12.70
CA LEU A 207 -9.47 -14.00 -13.48
C LEU A 207 -9.13 -15.24 -12.63
N GLY A 208 -9.32 -15.19 -11.31
CA GLY A 208 -9.00 -16.31 -10.40
C GLY A 208 -7.50 -16.53 -10.18
N MET A 209 -6.65 -15.55 -10.50
CA MET A 209 -5.19 -15.67 -10.48
C MET A 209 -4.49 -14.89 -9.35
N ALA A 210 -5.20 -14.25 -8.42
CA ALA A 210 -4.59 -13.37 -7.41
C ALA A 210 -3.44 -14.03 -6.64
N VAL A 211 -3.68 -15.23 -6.09
CA VAL A 211 -2.67 -15.96 -5.31
C VAL A 211 -1.44 -16.32 -6.18
N ALA A 212 -1.68 -16.80 -7.40
CA ALA A 212 -0.59 -17.15 -8.31
C ALA A 212 0.26 -15.92 -8.66
N CYS A 213 -0.38 -14.80 -8.97
CA CYS A 213 0.29 -13.53 -9.27
C CYS A 213 1.05 -12.98 -8.04
N ALA A 214 0.47 -13.04 -6.85
CA ALA A 214 1.12 -12.58 -5.62
C ALA A 214 2.40 -13.39 -5.32
N VAL A 215 2.32 -14.73 -5.42
CA VAL A 215 3.46 -15.60 -5.15
C VAL A 215 4.56 -15.44 -6.19
N THR A 216 4.21 -15.39 -7.49
CA THR A 216 5.24 -15.24 -8.54
C THR A 216 5.82 -13.83 -8.60
N GLY A 217 5.02 -12.79 -8.32
CA GLY A 217 5.52 -11.44 -8.12
C GLY A 217 6.53 -11.40 -6.98
N ALA A 218 6.20 -12.00 -5.83
CA ALA A 218 7.07 -12.00 -4.65
C ALA A 218 8.37 -12.75 -4.94
N LYS A 219 8.29 -13.88 -5.66
CA LYS A 219 9.47 -14.58 -6.16
C LYS A 219 10.38 -13.66 -6.98
N GLY A 220 9.83 -12.89 -7.92
CA GLY A 220 10.61 -11.94 -8.73
C GLY A 220 11.35 -10.88 -7.89
N VAL A 221 10.75 -10.44 -6.79
CA VAL A 221 11.36 -9.48 -5.83
C VAL A 221 12.50 -10.14 -5.05
N ILE A 222 12.26 -11.33 -4.51
CA ILE A 222 13.23 -12.08 -3.69
C ILE A 222 14.46 -12.47 -4.53
N GLU A 223 14.28 -12.80 -5.81
CA GLU A 223 15.38 -13.11 -6.74
C GLU A 223 16.36 -11.94 -6.92
N GLU A 224 15.91 -10.69 -6.72
CA GLU A 224 16.71 -9.48 -6.83
C GLU A 224 17.20 -8.95 -5.48
N GLY A 225 17.13 -9.76 -4.42
CA GLY A 225 17.78 -9.42 -3.15
C GLY A 225 16.95 -8.52 -2.23
N GLN A 226 15.65 -8.35 -2.47
CA GLN A 226 14.78 -7.47 -1.68
C GLN A 226 13.64 -8.24 -0.99
N ASP A 227 13.14 -7.68 0.11
CA ASP A 227 11.94 -8.19 0.79
C ASP A 227 10.67 -7.98 -0.04
N ALA A 228 9.71 -8.88 0.10
CA ALA A 228 8.40 -8.79 -0.53
C ALA A 228 7.29 -8.67 0.50
N TYR A 229 6.22 -7.95 0.17
CA TYR A 229 5.00 -7.87 0.96
C TYR A 229 3.84 -8.36 0.10
N ILE A 230 2.96 -9.19 0.65
CA ILE A 230 1.77 -9.68 -0.05
C ILE A 230 0.54 -9.15 0.66
N ASN A 231 -0.34 -8.47 -0.09
CA ASN A 231 -1.64 -8.08 0.43
C ASN A 231 -2.61 -9.25 0.46
N THR A 232 -3.33 -9.37 1.57
CA THR A 232 -4.38 -10.37 1.77
C THR A 232 -5.65 -9.72 2.30
N THR A 233 -6.77 -10.42 2.13
CA THR A 233 -8.03 -10.13 2.80
C THR A 233 -8.64 -11.45 3.25
N VAL A 234 -9.24 -11.49 4.44
CA VAL A 234 -10.01 -12.63 4.94
C VAL A 234 -11.43 -12.61 4.42
#